data_AF-A0A382IAJ9-F1
#
_entry.id   AF-A0A382IAJ9-F1
#
_cell.length_a   1.000
_cell.length_b   1.000
_cell.length_c   1.000
_cell.angle_alpha   90.00
_cell.angle_beta   90.00
_cell.angle_gamma   90.00
#
_symmetry.space_group_name_H-M   'P 1'
#
loop_
_entity.id
_entity.type
_entity.pdbx_description
1 polymer ?
#
loop_
_entity_poly.entity_id
_entity_poly.type
_entity_poly.pdbx_seq_one_letter_code
_entity_poly.pdbx_strand_id
1 'polypeptide(L)'
;MKLAKNYILIYLLIFTLIPSQLLSNNLRNITVQNTVVQEEVDNLESYIQYNINEQKFQSMIESGRTSVASSYKELQEMLAAAYEHEIIPGLRGDLYIAMYDTYGDGWNGNWLTIGDEQFTIENGTFAEATLTLVDGTYPVVCDGGSWQSEVSWEIYDANTGDLLLSGGAPYSGELVVGGDPPAVPDNDHCSDAEMVSGPSPVTLSGTTVAASIDCPGLLNWNAVWYEIPVPDEPSDIAIHIESSQALTNAGIIIMDDCNCDDYIAGDFEWIPDGGLLDLFFENVSVSGGSILFPLMIEPQADFDVTFNFESTEEPPSTDFTTTITATDDLGSIPPFELTIGTSPDATVGYDEGLDVYAPPPPPPPSWDAALFNMEISDRFFADYRPTTPEAGTTVWAIDFQAEQGSDEYTLTWDPNSLGDGNFTLTDP
;
A
#
# COMPACT_ATOMS: atom_id res chain seq x y z
N MET A 1 41.69 30.16 54.93
CA MET A 1 41.73 29.43 53.64
C MET A 1 41.33 30.43 52.57
N LYS A 2 42.21 30.68 51.58
CA LYS A 2 41.98 31.61 50.45
C LYS A 2 41.02 30.97 49.46
N LEU A 3 40.13 31.79 48.89
CA LEU A 3 39.59 31.81 47.51
C LEU A 3 38.19 32.45 47.56
N ALA A 4 37.68 33.09 46.52
CA ALA A 4 38.14 34.24 45.73
C ALA A 4 36.87 34.73 44.98
N LYS A 5 36.77 36.05 44.80
CA LYS A 5 35.91 36.78 43.83
C LYS A 5 34.39 36.66 43.96
N ASN A 6 33.85 37.67 44.66
CA ASN A 6 32.69 38.53 44.33
C ASN A 6 31.46 37.89 43.67
N TYR A 7 30.44 37.60 44.48
CA TYR A 7 29.04 37.60 44.06
C TYR A 7 28.42 38.96 44.44
N ILE A 8 27.91 39.71 43.45
CA ILE A 8 27.13 40.94 43.68
C ILE A 8 25.66 40.53 43.77
N LEU A 9 25.04 40.71 44.95
CA LEU A 9 23.57 40.68 45.09
C LEU A 9 23.01 42.01 44.55
N ILE A 10 22.25 41.97 43.46
CA ILE A 10 21.48 43.13 42.98
C ILE A 10 20.00 42.92 43.32
N TYR A 11 19.43 43.79 44.16
CA TYR A 11 17.98 43.92 44.32
C TYR A 11 17.45 44.81 43.20
N LEU A 12 16.59 44.26 42.33
CA LEU A 12 15.91 45.02 41.28
C LEU A 12 14.70 45.76 41.89
N LEU A 13 14.86 47.03 42.23
CA LEU A 13 13.75 47.94 42.55
C LEU A 13 13.29 48.61 41.26
N ILE A 14 12.25 48.06 40.62
CA ILE A 14 11.58 48.70 39.49
C ILE A 14 10.69 49.83 40.04
N PHE A 15 11.10 51.09 39.85
CA PHE A 15 10.19 52.23 39.99
C PHE A 15 9.44 52.43 38.68
N THR A 16 8.18 52.01 38.63
CA THR A 16 7.24 52.40 37.57
C THR A 16 6.71 53.81 37.88
N LEU A 17 7.14 54.80 37.10
CA LEU A 17 6.51 56.12 37.05
C LEU A 17 5.19 55.99 36.27
N ILE A 18 4.07 55.87 36.99
CA ILE A 18 2.73 55.94 36.39
C ILE A 18 2.42 57.42 36.12
N PRO A 19 1.97 57.80 34.90
CA PRO A 19 1.47 59.14 34.62
C PRO A 19 0.31 59.45 35.55
N SER A 20 0.30 60.65 36.13
CA SER A 20 -0.60 61.07 37.19
C SER A 20 -2.06 61.20 36.75
N GLN A 21 -2.79 60.09 36.58
CA GLN A 21 -4.25 59.98 36.71
C GLN A 21 -4.63 58.50 36.92
N LEU A 22 -4.61 58.04 38.18
CA LEU A 22 -5.40 56.93 38.76
C LEU A 22 -4.77 56.54 40.11
N LEU A 23 -4.85 57.47 41.09
CA LEU A 23 -4.65 57.14 42.49
C LEU A 23 -6.03 56.99 43.14
N SER A 24 -6.59 55.78 43.07
CA SER A 24 -7.60 55.34 44.02
C SER A 24 -7.22 53.95 44.54
N ASN A 25 -6.56 53.97 45.69
CA ASN A 25 -6.60 52.97 46.76
C ASN A 25 -6.94 51.53 46.34
N ASN A 26 -5.93 50.66 46.24
CA ASN A 26 -5.82 49.38 46.98
C ASN A 26 -4.81 48.43 46.31
N LEU A 27 -3.56 48.44 46.76
CA LEU A 27 -2.67 47.29 46.62
C LEU A 27 -2.00 47.07 47.98
N ARG A 28 -2.57 46.16 48.77
CA ARG A 28 -1.94 45.61 49.98
C ARG A 28 -1.14 44.38 49.54
N ASN A 29 0.18 44.48 49.67
CA ASN A 29 1.21 43.44 49.56
C ASN A 29 1.45 42.85 48.15
N ILE A 30 2.69 42.99 47.66
CA ILE A 30 3.27 42.19 46.58
C ILE A 30 4.29 41.26 47.24
N THR A 31 4.08 39.96 47.14
CA THR A 31 5.06 38.94 47.57
C THR A 31 5.97 38.65 46.38
N VAL A 32 7.25 39.00 46.48
CA VAL A 32 8.26 38.64 45.48
C VAL A 32 8.79 37.25 45.81
N GLN A 33 8.47 36.25 44.98
CA GLN A 33 9.14 34.94 45.01
C GLN A 33 10.49 35.09 44.31
N ASN A 34 11.57 34.89 45.07
CA ASN A 34 12.93 35.10 44.60
C ASN A 34 13.44 33.78 43.99
N THR A 35 13.36 33.64 42.66
CA THR A 35 14.07 32.54 41.96
C THR A 35 15.48 33.03 41.66
N VAL A 36 16.47 32.50 42.37
CA VAL A 36 17.88 32.76 42.13
C VAL A 36 18.30 31.93 40.92
N VAL A 37 18.60 32.58 39.79
CA VAL A 37 19.33 31.95 38.68
C VAL A 37 20.78 32.40 38.80
N GLN A 38 21.66 31.47 39.13
CA GLN A 38 23.11 31.69 39.09
C GLN A 38 23.59 31.41 37.68
N GLU A 39 23.82 32.46 36.88
CA GLU A 39 24.65 32.38 35.67
C GLU A 39 25.82 33.34 35.80
N GLU A 40 27.00 32.90 35.35
CA GLU A 40 28.23 33.67 35.32
C GLU A 40 28.10 34.75 34.24
N VAL A 41 27.96 36.01 34.65
CA VAL A 41 27.76 37.13 33.71
C VAL A 41 29.11 37.74 33.34
N ASP A 42 29.62 37.39 32.17
CA ASP A 42 30.93 37.88 31.67
C ASP A 42 30.94 39.39 31.35
N ASN A 43 29.78 40.03 31.15
CA ASN A 43 29.65 41.47 30.95
C ASN A 43 28.25 42.00 31.33
N LEU A 44 28.19 42.96 32.26
CA LEU A 44 26.94 43.57 32.75
C LEU A 44 26.16 44.32 31.65
N GLU A 45 26.85 44.95 30.70
CA GLU A 45 26.20 45.66 29.59
C GLU A 45 25.48 44.69 28.65
N SER A 46 26.09 43.55 28.38
CA SER A 46 25.50 42.49 27.54
C SER A 46 24.24 41.89 28.19
N TYR A 47 24.25 41.69 29.50
CA TYR A 47 23.09 41.18 30.24
C TYR A 47 21.92 42.17 30.27
N ILE A 48 22.21 43.47 30.45
CA ILE A 48 21.17 44.52 30.39
C ILE A 48 20.58 44.59 28.99
N GLN A 49 21.41 44.56 27.95
CA GLN A 49 20.96 44.62 26.57
C GLN A 49 20.11 43.40 26.18
N TYR A 50 20.50 42.21 26.63
CA TYR A 50 19.74 40.98 26.47
C TYR A 50 18.32 41.10 27.05
N ASN A 51 18.20 41.54 28.29
CA ASN A 51 16.89 41.68 28.95
C ASN A 51 16.00 42.75 28.27
N ILE A 52 16.60 43.84 27.78
CA ILE A 52 15.88 44.86 27.01
C ILE A 52 15.34 44.27 25.69
N ASN A 53 16.14 43.45 25.01
CA ASN A 53 15.75 42.84 23.74
C ASN A 53 14.66 41.78 23.95
N GLU A 54 14.74 40.99 25.03
CA GLU A 54 13.70 40.03 25.41
C GLU A 54 12.37 40.74 25.70
N GLN A 55 12.37 41.81 26.48
CA GLN A 55 11.14 42.58 26.75
C GLN A 55 10.55 43.20 25.49
N LYS A 56 11.40 43.71 24.58
CA LYS A 56 10.93 44.22 23.28
C LYS A 56 10.31 43.10 22.45
N PHE A 57 10.93 41.92 22.42
CA PHE A 57 10.40 40.75 21.73
C PHE A 57 9.01 40.38 22.24
N GLN A 58 8.84 40.22 23.55
CA GLN A 58 7.55 39.91 24.15
C GLN A 58 6.49 41.00 23.86
N SER A 59 6.85 42.28 23.94
CA SER A 59 5.93 43.37 23.59
C SER A 59 5.49 43.37 22.12
N MET A 60 6.34 42.88 21.21
CA MET A 60 5.97 42.72 19.80
C MET A 60 4.99 41.55 19.62
N ILE A 61 5.17 40.44 20.33
CA ILE A 61 4.23 39.32 20.34
C ILE A 61 2.86 39.75 20.91
N GLU A 62 2.86 40.46 22.03
CA GLU A 62 1.64 41.01 22.64
C GLU A 62 0.92 42.01 21.73
N SER A 63 1.65 42.70 20.85
CA SER A 63 1.07 43.61 19.84
C SER A 63 0.43 42.89 18.63
N GLY A 64 0.44 41.55 18.63
CA GLY A 64 -0.18 40.71 17.60
C GLY A 64 0.73 40.33 16.44
N ARG A 65 2.04 40.57 16.52
CA ARG A 65 3.01 40.03 15.56
C ARG A 65 3.34 38.58 15.92
N THR A 66 3.33 37.70 14.95
CA THR A 66 3.69 36.29 15.13
C THR A 66 5.21 36.11 15.00
N SER A 67 5.77 35.19 15.77
CA SER A 67 7.15 34.73 15.64
C SER A 67 7.21 33.23 15.85
N VAL A 68 8.15 32.57 15.17
CA VAL A 68 8.44 31.14 15.31
C VAL A 68 9.28 30.83 16.55
N ALA A 69 9.97 31.85 17.09
CA ALA A 69 10.73 31.73 18.34
C ALA A 69 9.86 32.17 19.53
N SER A 70 10.04 31.52 20.67
CA SER A 70 9.34 31.86 21.92
C SER A 70 10.06 32.94 22.74
N SER A 71 11.32 33.25 22.40
CA SER A 71 12.15 34.27 23.05
C SER A 71 13.14 34.94 22.09
N TYR A 72 13.69 36.10 22.48
CA TYR A 72 14.78 36.74 21.73
C TYR A 72 16.07 35.91 21.76
N LYS A 73 16.31 35.17 22.86
CA LYS A 73 17.45 34.25 22.96
C LYS A 73 17.37 33.14 21.93
N GLU A 74 16.22 32.48 21.86
CA GLU A 74 15.95 31.43 20.88
C GLU A 74 16.05 31.97 19.46
N LEU A 75 15.52 33.17 19.19
CA LEU A 75 15.68 33.84 17.90
C LEU A 75 17.17 34.08 17.55
N GLN A 76 17.99 34.48 18.52
CA GLN A 76 19.43 34.69 18.32
C GLN A 76 20.17 33.37 18.12
N GLU A 77 19.80 32.31 18.85
CA GLU A 77 20.37 30.97 18.69
C GLU A 77 19.99 30.37 17.34
N MET A 78 18.75 30.56 16.88
CA MET A 78 18.31 30.22 15.53
C MET A 78 19.08 31.02 14.46
N LEU A 79 19.29 32.32 14.65
CA LEU A 79 20.07 33.16 13.74
C LEU A 79 21.56 32.82 13.73
N ALA A 80 22.12 32.40 14.87
CA ALA A 80 23.50 31.98 15.00
C ALA A 80 23.73 30.59 14.39
N ALA A 81 22.80 29.64 14.62
CA ALA A 81 22.77 28.35 13.95
C ALA A 81 22.67 28.52 12.43
N ALA A 82 21.80 29.43 11.97
CA ALA A 82 21.67 29.81 10.57
C ALA A 82 22.94 30.40 9.92
N TYR A 83 23.93 30.82 10.72
CA TYR A 83 25.19 31.37 10.23
C TYR A 83 26.34 30.34 10.23
N GLU A 84 26.22 29.20 10.91
CA GLU A 84 27.31 28.23 11.05
C GLU A 84 27.14 26.88 10.33
N HIS A 85 25.93 26.38 10.06
CA HIS A 85 25.55 25.35 9.07
C HIS A 85 24.09 24.91 9.35
N GLU A 86 23.37 24.51 8.29
CA GLU A 86 22.00 23.92 8.28
C GLU A 86 20.80 24.88 8.35
N ILE A 87 20.25 25.15 7.15
CA ILE A 87 18.82 25.13 6.78
C ILE A 87 17.84 25.81 7.76
N ILE A 88 17.31 26.99 7.36
CA ILE A 88 16.09 27.56 7.97
C ILE A 88 14.90 27.27 7.02
N PRO A 89 13.92 26.44 7.43
CA PRO A 89 12.67 26.27 6.70
C PRO A 89 11.98 27.62 6.44
N GLY A 90 11.69 27.93 5.18
CA GLY A 90 10.95 29.13 4.76
C GLY A 90 11.77 30.41 4.56
N LEU A 91 13.11 30.37 4.58
CA LEU A 91 13.95 31.55 4.28
C LEU A 91 14.86 31.40 3.05
N ARG A 92 15.00 30.20 2.46
CA ARG A 92 15.88 29.97 1.30
C ARG A 92 15.51 28.66 0.55
N GLY A 93 14.80 28.73 -0.58
CA GLY A 93 14.56 27.52 -1.42
C GLY A 93 13.60 26.49 -0.80
N ASP A 94 12.80 25.80 -1.62
CA ASP A 94 12.17 24.54 -1.19
C ASP A 94 13.07 23.34 -1.50
N LEU A 95 14.09 23.53 -2.35
CA LEU A 95 15.00 22.50 -2.84
C LEU A 95 16.47 22.87 -2.63
N TYR A 96 17.27 21.88 -2.26
CA TYR A 96 18.74 21.92 -2.27
C TYR A 96 19.27 21.04 -3.40
N ILE A 97 20.18 21.58 -4.22
CA ILE A 97 20.73 20.91 -5.39
C ILE A 97 22.23 20.77 -5.16
N ALA A 98 22.70 19.53 -5.05
CA ALA A 98 24.11 19.19 -5.03
C ALA A 98 24.55 18.74 -6.43
N MET A 99 25.63 19.30 -6.93
CA MET A 99 26.19 18.99 -8.26
C MET A 99 27.65 18.60 -8.11
N TYR A 100 28.05 17.52 -8.80
CA TYR A 100 29.39 16.96 -8.70
C TYR A 100 30.04 16.84 -10.08
N ASP A 101 31.35 17.05 -10.10
CA ASP A 101 32.22 16.86 -11.25
C ASP A 101 33.45 16.07 -10.80
N THR A 102 33.66 14.91 -11.42
CA THR A 102 34.75 13.99 -11.04
C THR A 102 36.15 14.55 -11.39
N TYR A 103 36.27 15.40 -12.41
CA TYR A 103 37.54 15.93 -12.90
C TYR A 103 37.78 17.39 -12.50
N GLY A 104 36.71 18.12 -12.19
CA GLY A 104 36.75 19.46 -11.61
C GLY A 104 37.09 20.57 -12.61
N ASP A 105 37.00 20.28 -13.91
CA ASP A 105 37.13 21.24 -15.00
C ASP A 105 35.80 21.85 -15.46
N GLY A 106 34.72 21.52 -14.76
CA GLY A 106 33.36 21.95 -15.03
C GLY A 106 32.63 20.96 -15.93
N TRP A 107 31.31 21.12 -16.03
CA TRP A 107 30.42 20.19 -16.75
C TRP A 107 30.50 20.30 -18.28
N ASN A 108 31.48 21.00 -18.84
CA ASN A 108 31.82 20.95 -20.26
C ASN A 108 30.63 21.17 -21.23
N GLY A 109 29.71 22.06 -20.83
CA GLY A 109 28.52 22.42 -21.60
C GLY A 109 27.26 21.62 -21.26
N ASN A 110 27.30 20.69 -20.30
CA ASN A 110 26.10 20.06 -19.76
C ASN A 110 25.40 21.00 -18.79
N TRP A 111 24.07 20.98 -18.83
CA TRP A 111 23.20 21.78 -17.96
C TRP A 111 22.14 20.90 -17.33
N LEU A 112 21.97 21.00 -16.02
CA LEU A 112 20.80 20.50 -15.31
C LEU A 112 19.69 21.56 -15.43
N THR A 113 18.59 21.21 -16.09
CA THR A 113 17.40 22.04 -16.23
C THR A 113 16.29 21.45 -15.37
N ILE A 114 15.70 22.26 -14.47
CA ILE A 114 14.55 21.90 -13.63
C ILE A 114 13.44 22.90 -13.93
N GLY A 115 12.38 22.47 -14.63
CA GLY A 115 11.38 23.38 -15.17
C GLY A 115 12.01 24.41 -16.12
N ASP A 116 11.97 25.69 -15.74
CA ASP A 116 12.56 26.80 -16.50
C ASP A 116 13.96 27.21 -16.03
N GLU A 117 14.45 26.63 -14.92
CA GLU A 117 15.71 27.02 -14.27
C GLU A 117 16.86 26.12 -14.69
N GLN A 118 18.07 26.69 -14.84
CA GLN A 118 19.24 25.98 -15.37
C GLN A 118 20.46 26.13 -14.47
N PHE A 119 21.17 25.03 -14.27
CA PHE A 119 22.34 24.91 -13.40
C PHE A 119 23.47 24.17 -14.11
N THR A 120 24.72 24.55 -13.79
CA THR A 120 25.92 23.91 -14.29
C THR A 120 27.08 24.15 -13.32
N ILE A 121 28.15 23.37 -13.45
CA ILE A 121 29.43 23.63 -12.78
C ILE A 121 30.37 24.27 -13.80
N GLU A 122 30.79 25.52 -13.58
CA GLU A 122 31.78 26.17 -14.45
C GLU A 122 33.20 25.65 -14.19
N ASN A 123 33.52 25.32 -12.94
CA ASN A 123 34.78 24.74 -12.50
C ASN A 123 34.68 24.17 -11.07
N GLY A 124 35.64 23.30 -10.70
CA GLY A 124 35.68 22.65 -9.40
C GLY A 124 34.87 21.37 -9.36
N THR A 125 35.09 20.54 -8.34
CA THR A 125 34.50 19.19 -8.26
C THR A 125 33.10 19.16 -7.64
N PHE A 126 32.62 20.30 -7.14
CA PHE A 126 31.35 20.41 -6.44
C PHE A 126 30.78 21.82 -6.58
N ALA A 127 29.46 21.91 -6.77
CA ALA A 127 28.70 23.14 -6.64
C ALA A 127 27.35 22.84 -5.97
N GLU A 128 26.79 23.85 -5.33
CA GLU A 128 25.46 23.78 -4.74
C GLU A 128 24.57 24.92 -5.23
N ALA A 129 23.27 24.65 -5.34
CA ALA A 129 22.26 25.65 -5.66
C ALA A 129 21.01 25.41 -4.81
N THR A 130 20.17 26.45 -4.69
CA THR A 130 18.86 26.35 -4.04
C THR A 130 17.80 26.83 -5.00
N LEU A 131 16.66 26.16 -5.03
CA LEU A 131 15.54 26.48 -5.92
C LEU A 131 14.23 26.49 -5.12
N THR A 132 13.36 27.46 -5.39
CA THR A 132 11.99 27.52 -4.85
C THR A 132 11.04 27.26 -6.00
N LEU A 133 10.19 26.23 -5.85
CA LEU A 133 9.14 25.88 -6.80
C LEU A 133 7.83 25.76 -6.02
N VAL A 134 6.71 26.09 -6.68
CA VAL A 134 5.40 25.80 -6.07
C VAL A 134 5.13 24.30 -6.14
N ASP A 135 4.22 23.80 -5.30
CA ASP A 135 3.81 22.40 -5.37
C ASP A 135 3.38 22.01 -6.81
N GLY A 136 3.96 20.93 -7.34
CA GLY A 136 3.71 20.45 -8.69
C GLY A 136 4.80 19.54 -9.25
N THR A 137 4.59 19.08 -10.48
CA THR A 137 5.52 18.23 -11.23
C THR A 137 6.27 19.05 -12.27
N TYR A 138 7.59 18.92 -12.30
CA TYR A 138 8.50 19.69 -13.15
C TYR A 138 9.39 18.76 -13.98
N PRO A 139 9.55 19.01 -15.29
CA PRO A 139 10.49 18.25 -16.10
C PRO A 139 11.94 18.52 -15.64
N VAL A 140 12.73 17.47 -15.54
CA VAL A 140 14.16 17.53 -15.23
C VAL A 140 14.96 16.94 -16.39
N VAL A 141 15.87 17.73 -16.95
CA VAL A 141 16.73 17.31 -18.06
C VAL A 141 18.18 17.67 -17.74
N CYS A 142 19.10 16.73 -17.89
CA CYS A 142 20.53 17.01 -17.78
C CYS A 142 21.25 16.53 -19.04
N ASP A 143 21.67 17.44 -19.92
CA ASP A 143 22.37 17.11 -21.17
C ASP A 143 23.01 18.38 -21.78
N GLY A 144 23.52 18.29 -23.01
CA GLY A 144 23.91 19.41 -23.87
C GLY A 144 25.42 19.51 -24.15
N GLY A 145 26.24 18.82 -23.37
CA GLY A 145 27.70 18.93 -23.40
C GLY A 145 28.44 17.62 -23.69
N SER A 146 29.76 17.66 -23.48
CA SER A 146 30.65 16.49 -23.57
C SER A 146 30.94 15.91 -22.19
N TRP A 147 31.57 14.73 -22.14
CA TRP A 147 32.04 14.10 -20.89
C TRP A 147 30.95 13.80 -19.85
N GLN A 148 29.75 13.50 -20.33
CA GLN A 148 28.56 13.23 -19.54
C GLN A 148 28.74 12.21 -18.39
N SER A 149 29.71 11.28 -18.53
CA SER A 149 30.07 10.31 -17.48
C SER A 149 30.66 10.93 -16.20
N GLU A 150 31.09 12.18 -16.21
CA GLU A 150 31.65 12.88 -15.03
C GLU A 150 30.61 13.70 -14.25
N VAL A 151 29.42 13.86 -14.83
CA VAL A 151 28.32 14.69 -14.33
C VAL A 151 27.41 13.87 -13.44
N SER A 152 27.22 14.30 -12.20
CA SER A 152 26.17 13.77 -11.33
C SER A 152 25.58 14.85 -10.45
N TRP A 153 24.33 14.68 -10.07
CA TRP A 153 23.58 15.64 -9.25
C TRP A 153 22.54 14.95 -8.38
N GLU A 154 22.20 15.61 -7.28
CA GLU A 154 21.22 15.18 -6.29
C GLU A 154 20.35 16.39 -5.91
N ILE A 155 19.03 16.19 -5.85
CA ILE A 155 18.03 17.19 -5.48
C ILE A 155 17.35 16.72 -4.20
N TYR A 156 17.40 17.54 -3.17
CA TYR A 156 16.83 17.28 -1.85
C TYR A 156 15.69 18.25 -1.55
N ASP A 157 14.72 17.79 -0.77
CA ASP A 157 13.79 18.69 -0.08
C ASP A 157 14.60 19.48 0.95
N ALA A 158 14.65 20.80 0.81
CA ALA A 158 15.45 21.65 1.67
C ALA A 158 14.88 21.72 3.09
N ASN A 159 13.60 21.40 3.33
CA ASN A 159 12.98 21.44 4.65
C ASN A 159 13.14 20.12 5.42
N THR A 160 13.00 18.97 4.76
CA THR A 160 13.11 17.65 5.40
C THR A 160 14.50 17.03 5.29
N GLY A 161 15.26 17.38 4.25
CA GLY A 161 16.54 16.76 3.91
C GLY A 161 16.41 15.46 3.11
N ASP A 162 15.20 15.09 2.69
CA ASP A 162 14.96 13.88 1.91
C ASP A 162 15.48 14.02 0.49
N LEU A 163 16.11 12.96 -0.04
CA LEU A 163 16.52 12.91 -1.44
C LEU A 163 15.27 12.71 -2.32
N LEU A 164 14.96 13.70 -3.16
CA LEU A 164 13.80 13.66 -4.05
C LEU A 164 14.14 13.06 -5.42
N LEU A 165 15.33 13.38 -5.94
CA LEU A 165 15.75 12.92 -7.26
C LEU A 165 17.27 12.97 -7.39
N SER A 166 17.87 12.00 -8.10
CA SER A 166 19.30 12.04 -8.45
C SER A 166 19.51 11.54 -9.86
N GLY A 167 20.64 11.93 -10.47
CA GLY A 167 20.95 11.54 -11.84
C GLY A 167 22.33 11.99 -12.32
N GLY A 168 22.60 11.75 -13.60
CA GLY A 168 23.79 12.22 -14.31
C GLY A 168 23.43 12.85 -15.64
N ALA A 169 24.35 12.85 -16.60
CA ALA A 169 24.05 13.18 -17.99
C ALA A 169 24.27 11.93 -18.89
N PRO A 170 23.43 11.69 -19.92
CA PRO A 170 22.17 12.40 -20.18
C PRO A 170 21.08 11.93 -19.19
N TYR A 171 20.13 12.80 -18.86
CA TYR A 171 18.96 12.48 -18.04
C TYR A 171 17.72 13.20 -18.56
N SER A 172 16.56 12.52 -18.50
CA SER A 172 15.23 13.09 -18.74
C SER A 172 14.24 12.39 -17.82
N GLY A 173 13.57 13.16 -16.96
CA GLY A 173 12.59 12.66 -15.99
C GLY A 173 11.75 13.79 -15.43
N GLU A 174 11.09 13.56 -14.31
CA GLU A 174 10.25 14.56 -13.63
C GLU A 174 10.60 14.62 -12.14
N LEU A 175 10.53 15.83 -11.57
CA LEU A 175 10.64 16.11 -10.15
C LEU A 175 9.27 16.53 -9.63
N VAL A 176 8.79 15.89 -8.57
CA VAL A 176 7.59 16.32 -7.85
C VAL A 176 8.03 17.12 -6.63
N VAL A 177 7.53 18.35 -6.52
CA VAL A 177 7.77 19.25 -5.39
C VAL A 177 6.45 19.43 -4.66
N GLY A 178 6.44 19.27 -3.34
CA GLY A 178 5.22 19.38 -2.53
C GLY A 178 4.16 18.29 -2.78
N GLY A 179 3.02 18.42 -2.08
CA GLY A 179 2.04 17.35 -1.92
C GLY A 179 2.25 16.51 -0.65
N ASP A 180 1.19 15.87 -0.16
CA ASP A 180 1.39 14.81 0.84
C ASP A 180 2.22 13.70 0.17
N PRO A 181 3.25 13.15 0.83
CA PRO A 181 3.97 12.00 0.29
C PRO A 181 2.98 10.91 -0.10
N PRO A 182 3.28 10.09 -1.13
CA PRO A 182 2.41 9.00 -1.51
C PRO A 182 2.07 8.18 -0.26
N ALA A 183 0.79 7.89 -0.06
CA ALA A 183 0.39 7.07 1.06
C ALA A 183 1.07 5.71 0.91
N VAL A 184 1.61 5.20 2.02
CA VAL A 184 2.09 3.82 2.09
C VAL A 184 0.91 2.91 1.73
N PRO A 185 1.10 1.89 0.86
CA PRO A 185 0.05 0.96 0.48
C PRO A 185 -0.60 0.28 1.70
N ASP A 186 -1.90 0.00 1.64
CA ASP A 186 -2.60 -0.65 2.76
C ASP A 186 -2.06 -2.06 3.04
N ASN A 187 -1.54 -2.75 2.01
CA ASN A 187 -0.92 -4.07 2.08
C ASN A 187 0.62 -4.04 2.10
N ASP A 188 1.21 -2.98 2.65
CA ASP A 188 2.67 -2.82 2.76
C ASP A 188 3.33 -3.76 3.79
N HIS A 189 2.53 -4.45 4.60
CA HIS A 189 3.04 -5.38 5.60
C HIS A 189 2.38 -6.74 5.43
N CYS A 190 3.14 -7.79 5.71
CA CYS A 190 2.64 -9.16 5.66
C CYS A 190 1.39 -9.41 6.53
N SER A 191 1.24 -8.70 7.65
CA SER A 191 0.03 -8.77 8.50
C SER A 191 -1.23 -8.23 7.85
N ASP A 192 -1.07 -7.38 6.83
CA ASP A 192 -2.11 -6.62 6.15
C ASP A 192 -2.22 -7.07 4.68
N ALA A 193 -1.71 -8.26 4.37
CA ALA A 193 -1.72 -8.83 3.03
C ALA A 193 -3.13 -8.84 2.43
N GLU A 194 -3.22 -8.42 1.17
CA GLU A 194 -4.50 -8.36 0.46
C GLU A 194 -4.93 -9.75 0.01
N MET A 195 -6.11 -10.18 0.42
CA MET A 195 -6.64 -11.49 0.06
C MET A 195 -7.05 -11.54 -1.43
N VAL A 196 -6.43 -12.44 -2.18
CA VAL A 196 -6.79 -12.75 -3.57
C VAL A 196 -8.08 -13.56 -3.56
N SER A 197 -9.20 -12.90 -3.86
CA SER A 197 -10.52 -13.52 -3.86
C SER A 197 -11.33 -13.15 -5.09
N GLY A 198 -12.04 -14.13 -5.66
CA GLY A 198 -12.84 -13.94 -6.87
C GLY A 198 -12.81 -15.17 -7.78
N PRO A 199 -13.59 -15.16 -8.87
CA PRO A 199 -13.48 -16.19 -9.90
C PRO A 199 -12.12 -16.11 -10.59
N SER A 200 -11.47 -17.26 -10.82
CA SER A 200 -10.23 -17.34 -11.60
C SER A 200 -10.48 -16.99 -13.08
N PRO A 201 -9.63 -16.19 -13.75
CA PRO A 201 -8.47 -15.49 -13.18
C PRO A 201 -8.87 -14.24 -12.37
N VAL A 202 -8.15 -13.96 -11.29
CA VAL A 202 -8.37 -12.80 -10.40
C VAL A 202 -7.37 -11.71 -10.74
N THR A 203 -7.84 -10.50 -11.06
CA THR A 203 -6.98 -9.33 -11.33
C THR A 203 -7.18 -8.27 -10.26
N LEU A 204 -6.06 -7.79 -9.69
CA LEU A 204 -6.01 -6.72 -8.70
C LEU A 204 -5.10 -5.60 -9.21
N SER A 205 -5.44 -4.35 -8.89
CA SER A 205 -4.57 -3.19 -9.14
C SER A 205 -3.86 -2.83 -7.84
N GLY A 206 -2.54 -2.61 -7.91
CA GLY A 206 -1.71 -2.30 -6.74
C GLY A 206 -0.65 -1.25 -7.05
N THR A 207 0.10 -0.85 -6.02
CA THR A 207 1.25 0.05 -6.18
C THR A 207 2.33 -0.31 -5.19
N THR A 208 3.59 -0.30 -5.64
CA THR A 208 4.76 -0.36 -4.75
C THR A 208 5.25 1.04 -4.39
N VAL A 209 4.63 2.12 -4.88
CA VAL A 209 5.06 3.49 -4.55
C VAL A 209 4.93 3.74 -3.05
N ALA A 210 6.00 4.23 -2.44
CA ALA A 210 6.13 4.43 -0.99
C ALA A 210 6.05 3.14 -0.15
N ALA A 211 6.09 1.95 -0.76
CA ALA A 211 6.23 0.70 -0.03
C ALA A 211 7.53 0.69 0.79
N SER A 212 7.48 0.10 1.98
CA SER A 212 8.60 0.02 2.90
C SER A 212 9.42 -1.25 2.71
N ILE A 213 10.62 -1.29 3.29
CA ILE A 213 11.53 -2.43 3.12
C ILE A 213 11.00 -3.64 3.89
N ASP A 214 10.69 -4.70 3.15
CA ASP A 214 10.32 -6.02 3.63
C ASP A 214 11.49 -6.97 3.80
N CYS A 215 11.33 -7.85 4.79
CA CYS A 215 12.29 -8.87 5.20
C CYS A 215 13.76 -8.38 5.21
N PRO A 216 14.10 -7.35 6.03
CA PRO A 216 15.46 -6.81 6.07
C PRO A 216 16.51 -7.90 6.39
N GLY A 217 17.56 -7.95 5.58
CA GLY A 217 18.63 -8.93 5.69
C GLY A 217 18.41 -10.23 4.93
N LEU A 218 17.19 -10.48 4.42
CA LEU A 218 16.89 -11.59 3.50
C LEU A 218 16.54 -11.07 2.10
N LEU A 219 15.43 -10.35 1.98
CA LEU A 219 14.96 -9.80 0.69
C LEU A 219 15.43 -8.36 0.50
N ASN A 220 15.18 -7.51 1.50
CA ASN A 220 15.35 -6.06 1.40
C ASN A 220 14.58 -5.44 0.22
N TRP A 221 13.34 -5.89 0.00
CA TRP A 221 12.51 -5.42 -1.10
C TRP A 221 11.57 -4.34 -0.61
N ASN A 222 11.28 -3.32 -1.41
CA ASN A 222 10.11 -2.49 -1.15
C ASN A 222 8.91 -3.17 -1.81
N ALA A 223 8.18 -4.01 -1.07
CA ALA A 223 7.17 -4.89 -1.62
C ALA A 223 5.79 -4.60 -1.03
N VAL A 224 4.76 -5.17 -1.66
CA VAL A 224 3.40 -5.23 -1.11
C VAL A 224 2.95 -6.67 -1.07
N TRP A 225 2.06 -7.00 -0.13
CA TRP A 225 1.75 -8.38 0.22
C TRP A 225 0.37 -8.80 -0.27
N TYR A 226 0.30 -10.02 -0.78
CA TYR A 226 -0.94 -10.70 -1.16
C TYR A 226 -1.05 -12.03 -0.42
N GLU A 227 -2.26 -12.39 -0.03
CA GLU A 227 -2.60 -13.69 0.55
C GLU A 227 -3.44 -14.46 -0.46
N ILE A 228 -2.94 -15.61 -0.92
CA ILE A 228 -3.68 -16.49 -1.82
C ILE A 228 -4.25 -17.66 -1.02
N PRO A 229 -5.58 -17.87 -1.03
CA PRO A 229 -6.14 -19.12 -0.53
C PRO A 229 -5.70 -20.24 -1.46
N VAL A 230 -4.90 -21.18 -0.94
CA VAL A 230 -4.49 -22.34 -1.73
C VAL A 230 -5.64 -23.34 -1.67
N PRO A 231 -6.13 -23.83 -2.82
CA PRO A 231 -7.11 -24.90 -2.84
C PRO A 231 -6.62 -26.11 -2.04
N ASP A 232 -7.54 -26.89 -1.46
CA ASP A 232 -7.18 -28.11 -0.74
C ASP A 232 -6.44 -29.13 -1.63
N GLU A 233 -6.54 -28.97 -2.96
CA GLU A 233 -5.89 -29.79 -3.98
C GLU A 233 -4.69 -29.09 -4.64
N PRO A 234 -3.66 -29.86 -5.05
CA PRO A 234 -2.47 -29.30 -5.70
C PRO A 234 -2.86 -28.54 -6.97
N SER A 235 -2.46 -27.27 -7.03
CA SER A 235 -2.79 -26.38 -8.13
C SER A 235 -1.54 -25.73 -8.71
N ASP A 236 -1.54 -25.54 -10.02
CA ASP A 236 -0.57 -24.69 -10.71
C ASP A 236 -1.05 -23.24 -10.61
N ILE A 237 -0.13 -22.35 -10.24
CA ILE A 237 -0.39 -20.93 -10.08
C ILE A 237 0.45 -20.17 -11.12
N ALA A 238 -0.23 -19.46 -12.01
CA ALA A 238 0.39 -18.51 -12.92
C ALA A 238 0.07 -17.08 -12.47
N ILE A 239 1.10 -16.25 -12.35
CA ILE A 239 0.98 -14.85 -11.92
C ILE A 239 1.53 -13.96 -13.02
N HIS A 240 0.69 -13.05 -13.53
CA HIS A 240 1.05 -12.08 -14.55
C HIS A 240 1.05 -10.67 -13.94
N ILE A 241 2.17 -9.96 -14.02
CA ILE A 241 2.32 -8.58 -13.57
C ILE A 241 2.52 -7.68 -14.79
N GLU A 242 1.77 -6.59 -14.83
CA GLU A 242 1.88 -5.55 -15.85
C GLU A 242 2.04 -4.18 -15.20
N SER A 243 3.11 -3.46 -15.57
CA SER A 243 3.29 -2.05 -15.23
C SER A 243 3.35 -1.19 -16.48
N SER A 244 2.89 0.07 -16.37
CA SER A 244 2.94 1.02 -17.48
C SER A 244 4.34 1.52 -17.85
N GLN A 245 5.34 1.22 -17.00
CA GLN A 245 6.74 1.58 -17.19
C GLN A 245 7.64 0.35 -17.35
N ALA A 246 8.80 0.55 -17.97
CA ALA A 246 9.81 -0.51 -18.07
C ALA A 246 10.35 -0.86 -16.69
N LEU A 247 10.52 -2.16 -16.44
CA LEU A 247 11.02 -2.67 -15.18
C LEU A 247 12.51 -3.04 -15.30
N THR A 248 13.29 -2.62 -14.31
CA THR A 248 14.71 -2.99 -14.19
C THR A 248 14.92 -4.21 -13.30
N ASN A 249 13.97 -4.45 -12.40
CA ASN A 249 13.94 -5.56 -11.47
C ASN A 249 12.48 -5.83 -11.05
N ALA A 250 12.17 -7.05 -10.65
CA ALA A 250 10.90 -7.41 -10.06
C ALA A 250 11.03 -8.78 -9.40
N GLY A 251 10.15 -9.08 -8.46
CA GLY A 251 10.16 -10.36 -7.81
C GLY A 251 8.84 -10.65 -7.10
N ILE A 252 8.42 -11.90 -7.20
CA ILE A 252 7.42 -12.50 -6.33
C ILE A 252 8.03 -13.80 -5.80
N ILE A 253 7.85 -14.05 -4.51
CA ILE A 253 8.22 -15.32 -3.87
C ILE A 253 7.04 -15.82 -3.06
N ILE A 254 6.98 -17.13 -2.82
CA ILE A 254 6.07 -17.70 -1.85
C ILE A 254 6.75 -17.70 -0.49
N MET A 255 6.04 -17.20 0.52
CA MET A 255 6.36 -17.36 1.92
C MET A 255 5.25 -18.17 2.61
N ASP A 256 5.64 -19.07 3.51
CA ASP A 256 4.70 -19.89 4.28
C ASP A 256 4.11 -19.11 5.48
N ASP A 257 4.86 -18.13 6.00
CA ASP A 257 4.40 -17.18 7.01
C ASP A 257 5.15 -15.82 6.94
N CYS A 258 4.91 -14.93 7.91
CA CYS A 258 5.53 -13.60 7.97
C CYS A 258 6.91 -13.56 8.67
N ASN A 259 7.53 -14.69 8.98
CA ASN A 259 8.79 -14.73 9.76
C ASN A 259 10.01 -14.34 8.93
N CYS A 260 9.90 -14.29 7.59
CA CYS A 260 11.00 -13.93 6.69
C CYS A 260 12.26 -14.79 6.91
N ASP A 261 12.11 -16.09 7.13
CA ASP A 261 13.21 -17.02 7.37
C ASP A 261 13.42 -18.02 6.23
N ASP A 262 12.40 -18.28 5.41
CA ASP A 262 12.53 -18.99 4.14
C ASP A 262 11.62 -18.42 3.05
N TYR A 263 11.81 -18.95 1.83
CA TYR A 263 10.97 -18.64 0.68
C TYR A 263 11.10 -19.72 -0.41
N ILE A 264 10.09 -19.80 -1.27
CA ILE A 264 10.10 -20.61 -2.49
C ILE A 264 10.07 -19.66 -3.69
N ALA A 265 10.98 -19.87 -4.63
CA ALA A 265 11.01 -19.14 -5.90
C ALA A 265 10.32 -19.96 -7.00
N GLY A 266 9.50 -19.29 -7.81
CA GLY A 266 8.88 -19.86 -9.00
C GLY A 266 9.80 -19.75 -10.22
N ASP A 267 9.40 -20.44 -11.29
CA ASP A 267 9.96 -20.18 -12.62
C ASP A 267 9.37 -18.87 -13.18
N PHE A 268 10.10 -18.21 -14.08
CA PHE A 268 9.69 -16.89 -14.59
C PHE A 268 10.00 -16.67 -16.07
N GLU A 269 9.18 -15.83 -16.71
CA GLU A 269 9.43 -15.22 -18.01
C GLU A 269 9.42 -13.69 -17.87
N TRP A 270 10.42 -13.02 -18.44
CA TRP A 270 10.70 -11.60 -18.19
C TRP A 270 10.79 -10.79 -19.49
N ILE A 271 9.98 -9.74 -19.60
CA ILE A 271 9.97 -8.81 -20.73
C ILE A 271 10.11 -7.37 -20.20
N PRO A 272 11.35 -6.90 -19.93
CA PRO A 272 11.60 -5.68 -19.16
C PRO A 272 11.12 -4.40 -19.87
N ASP A 273 11.32 -4.33 -21.19
CA ASP A 273 10.95 -3.15 -21.98
C ASP A 273 9.42 -2.99 -22.10
N GLY A 274 8.67 -4.06 -21.84
CA GLY A 274 7.21 -4.07 -21.80
C GLY A 274 6.63 -3.90 -20.40
N GLY A 275 7.46 -3.86 -19.36
CA GLY A 275 6.99 -3.80 -17.97
C GLY A 275 6.29 -5.08 -17.49
N LEU A 276 6.63 -6.24 -18.06
CA LEU A 276 5.93 -7.51 -17.81
C LEU A 276 6.81 -8.54 -17.10
N LEU A 277 6.22 -9.20 -16.11
CA LEU A 277 6.76 -10.40 -15.44
C LEU A 277 5.67 -11.47 -15.36
N ASP A 278 5.98 -12.65 -15.89
CA ASP A 278 5.19 -13.86 -15.71
C ASP A 278 5.92 -14.81 -14.76
N LEU A 279 5.20 -15.35 -13.79
CA LEU A 279 5.71 -16.34 -12.82
C LEU A 279 4.83 -17.58 -12.82
N PHE A 280 5.47 -18.73 -12.65
CA PHE A 280 4.83 -20.03 -12.65
C PHE A 280 5.28 -20.85 -11.45
N PHE A 281 4.31 -21.36 -10.70
CA PHE A 281 4.53 -22.26 -9.58
C PHE A 281 3.74 -23.54 -9.82
N GLU A 282 4.44 -24.67 -9.92
CA GLU A 282 3.81 -25.98 -10.16
C GLU A 282 3.50 -26.71 -8.85
N ASN A 283 2.35 -27.42 -8.81
CA ASN A 283 1.93 -28.29 -7.72
C ASN A 283 1.98 -27.63 -6.32
N VAL A 284 1.51 -26.39 -6.22
CA VAL A 284 1.48 -25.66 -4.95
C VAL A 284 0.43 -26.30 -4.05
N SER A 285 0.86 -26.75 -2.86
CA SER A 285 -0.01 -27.26 -1.80
C SER A 285 0.58 -26.87 -0.45
N VAL A 286 -0.25 -26.38 0.47
CA VAL A 286 0.19 -26.02 1.84
C VAL A 286 -0.79 -26.52 2.88
N SER A 287 -0.28 -26.98 4.03
CA SER A 287 -1.09 -27.51 5.12
C SER A 287 -1.76 -26.41 5.99
N GLY A 288 -2.02 -25.23 5.43
CA GLY A 288 -2.35 -24.01 6.17
C GLY A 288 -3.46 -23.13 5.59
N GLY A 289 -4.03 -23.49 4.43
CA GLY A 289 -5.17 -22.80 3.81
C GLY A 289 -4.84 -21.58 2.95
N SER A 290 -3.69 -20.94 3.15
CA SER A 290 -3.21 -19.84 2.31
C SER A 290 -1.68 -19.74 2.28
N ILE A 291 -1.17 -19.02 1.30
CA ILE A 291 0.24 -18.65 1.16
C ILE A 291 0.37 -17.15 0.97
N LEU A 292 1.51 -16.61 1.39
CA LEU A 292 1.80 -15.18 1.35
C LEU A 292 2.80 -14.87 0.24
N PHE A 293 2.58 -13.74 -0.43
CA PHE A 293 3.38 -13.30 -1.56
C PHE A 293 3.76 -11.83 -1.42
N PRO A 294 5.03 -11.51 -1.10
CA PRO A 294 5.55 -10.18 -1.32
C PRO A 294 5.82 -9.98 -2.82
N LEU A 295 5.25 -8.91 -3.38
CA LEU A 295 5.44 -8.47 -4.75
C LEU A 295 6.24 -7.18 -4.77
N MET A 296 7.38 -7.21 -5.45
CA MET A 296 8.25 -6.06 -5.69
C MET A 296 8.40 -5.81 -7.19
N ILE A 297 8.41 -4.53 -7.58
CA ILE A 297 8.83 -4.07 -8.89
C ILE A 297 9.78 -2.87 -8.72
N GLU A 298 10.79 -2.76 -9.58
CA GLU A 298 11.69 -1.59 -9.64
C GLU A 298 11.73 -1.01 -11.07
N PRO A 299 11.61 0.32 -11.22
CA PRO A 299 11.35 1.28 -10.16
C PRO A 299 9.95 1.07 -9.53
N GLN A 300 9.79 1.49 -8.27
CA GLN A 300 8.48 1.44 -7.60
C GLN A 300 7.44 2.16 -8.47
N ALA A 301 6.30 1.52 -8.68
CA ALA A 301 5.23 2.01 -9.54
C ALA A 301 3.89 1.31 -9.27
N ASP A 302 2.88 1.82 -9.95
CA ASP A 302 1.58 1.18 -10.09
C ASP A 302 1.70 -0.03 -11.04
N PHE A 303 0.90 -1.05 -10.75
CA PHE A 303 0.83 -2.29 -11.53
C PHE A 303 -0.56 -2.92 -11.46
N ASP A 304 -0.87 -3.75 -12.43
CA ASP A 304 -1.93 -4.76 -12.34
C ASP A 304 -1.29 -6.14 -12.17
N VAL A 305 -1.84 -6.95 -11.26
CA VAL A 305 -1.42 -8.34 -11.04
C VAL A 305 -2.61 -9.26 -11.26
N THR A 306 -2.41 -10.29 -12.07
CA THR A 306 -3.42 -11.30 -12.40
C THR A 306 -2.95 -12.67 -11.93
N PHE A 307 -3.77 -13.31 -11.09
CA PHE A 307 -3.56 -14.65 -10.58
C PHE A 307 -4.48 -15.63 -11.31
N ASN A 308 -3.90 -16.65 -11.91
CA ASN A 308 -4.61 -17.73 -12.57
C ASN A 308 -4.31 -19.05 -11.85
N PHE A 309 -5.37 -19.71 -11.41
CA PHE A 309 -5.32 -21.00 -10.72
C PHE A 309 -5.79 -22.09 -11.66
N GLU A 310 -4.95 -23.10 -11.88
CA GLU A 310 -5.28 -24.29 -12.66
C GLU A 310 -5.12 -25.52 -11.75
N SER A 311 -6.21 -26.27 -11.54
CA SER A 311 -6.13 -27.52 -10.78
C SER A 311 -5.29 -28.54 -11.56
N THR A 312 -4.38 -29.23 -10.88
CA THR A 312 -3.60 -30.33 -11.48
C THR A 312 -4.33 -31.67 -11.43
N GLU A 313 -5.46 -31.75 -10.72
CA GLU A 313 -6.28 -32.95 -10.68
C GLU A 313 -7.04 -33.11 -11.99
N GLU A 314 -6.99 -34.33 -12.55
CA GLU A 314 -7.86 -34.68 -13.67
C GLU A 314 -9.32 -34.63 -13.16
N PRO A 315 -10.23 -33.89 -13.84
CA PRO A 315 -11.61 -33.81 -13.39
C PRO A 315 -12.17 -35.23 -13.22
N PRO A 316 -12.95 -35.49 -12.15
CA PRO A 316 -13.47 -36.82 -11.89
C PRO A 316 -14.23 -37.31 -13.12
N SER A 317 -13.96 -38.56 -13.51
CA SER A 317 -14.54 -39.10 -14.73
C SER A 317 -16.05 -39.23 -14.57
N THR A 318 -16.83 -38.72 -15.52
CA THR A 318 -18.30 -38.83 -15.49
C THR A 318 -18.78 -39.76 -16.60
N ASP A 319 -19.65 -40.71 -16.29
CA ASP A 319 -20.34 -41.53 -17.29
C ASP A 319 -21.35 -40.69 -18.07
N PHE A 320 -22.12 -39.86 -17.36
CA PHE A 320 -22.98 -38.83 -17.92
C PHE A 320 -23.22 -37.72 -16.91
N THR A 321 -23.53 -36.53 -17.41
CA THR A 321 -23.93 -35.38 -16.61
C THR A 321 -24.97 -34.57 -17.37
N THR A 322 -25.99 -34.08 -16.68
CA THR A 322 -26.99 -33.19 -17.25
C THR A 322 -27.48 -32.21 -16.20
N THR A 323 -27.75 -30.98 -16.63
CA THR A 323 -28.36 -29.95 -15.78
C THR A 323 -29.84 -29.81 -16.12
N ILE A 324 -30.67 -29.78 -15.09
CA ILE A 324 -32.11 -29.54 -15.13
C ILE A 324 -32.36 -28.17 -14.51
N THR A 325 -32.85 -27.24 -15.31
CA THR A 325 -33.27 -25.91 -14.86
C THR A 325 -34.70 -25.99 -14.34
N ALA A 326 -34.93 -25.59 -13.09
CA ALA A 326 -36.24 -25.54 -12.44
C ALA A 326 -36.70 -24.10 -12.22
N THR A 327 -37.92 -23.80 -12.67
CA THR A 327 -38.61 -22.51 -12.46
C THR A 327 -40.06 -22.72 -12.05
N ASP A 328 -40.67 -21.69 -11.46
CA ASP A 328 -42.12 -21.59 -11.32
C ASP A 328 -42.76 -20.83 -12.50
N ASP A 329 -44.08 -20.79 -12.52
CA ASP A 329 -44.92 -20.05 -13.48
C ASP A 329 -44.99 -18.54 -13.21
N LEU A 330 -44.41 -18.07 -12.10
CA LEU A 330 -44.37 -16.67 -11.70
C LEU A 330 -43.11 -15.95 -12.18
N GLY A 331 -42.12 -16.69 -12.69
CA GLY A 331 -40.90 -16.15 -13.28
C GLY A 331 -39.84 -15.83 -12.24
N SER A 332 -39.75 -16.62 -11.17
CA SER A 332 -38.68 -16.53 -10.18
C SER A 332 -37.31 -16.57 -10.85
N ILE A 333 -36.50 -15.55 -10.57
CA ILE A 333 -35.15 -15.37 -11.10
C ILE A 333 -34.15 -15.17 -9.95
N PRO A 334 -32.96 -15.79 -10.01
CA PRO A 334 -32.52 -16.78 -11.02
C PRO A 334 -33.26 -18.12 -10.88
N PRO A 335 -33.31 -18.95 -11.95
CA PRO A 335 -33.79 -20.33 -11.85
C PRO A 335 -32.86 -21.17 -10.96
N PHE A 336 -33.35 -22.32 -10.48
CA PHE A 336 -32.50 -23.31 -9.84
C PHE A 336 -31.90 -24.24 -10.88
N GLU A 337 -30.58 -24.40 -10.88
CA GLU A 337 -29.87 -25.35 -11.72
C GLU A 337 -29.58 -26.62 -10.90
N LEU A 338 -30.17 -27.74 -11.32
CA LEU A 338 -30.07 -29.04 -10.64
C LEU A 338 -29.27 -30.00 -11.53
N THR A 339 -28.06 -30.34 -11.13
CA THR A 339 -27.17 -31.21 -11.91
C THR A 339 -27.23 -32.65 -11.41
N ILE A 340 -27.55 -33.58 -12.29
CA ILE A 340 -27.51 -35.01 -12.01
C ILE A 340 -26.49 -35.69 -12.91
N GLY A 341 -25.83 -36.72 -12.39
CA GLY A 341 -24.89 -37.50 -13.18
C GLY A 341 -24.49 -38.81 -12.53
N THR A 342 -23.76 -39.64 -13.25
CA THR A 342 -23.07 -40.79 -12.64
C THR A 342 -21.60 -40.78 -12.95
N SER A 343 -20.82 -41.34 -12.03
CA SER A 343 -19.37 -41.48 -12.15
C SER A 343 -18.95 -42.84 -11.58
N PRO A 344 -17.92 -43.50 -12.14
CA PRO A 344 -17.31 -44.68 -11.51
C PRO A 344 -16.64 -44.37 -10.18
N ASP A 345 -16.31 -43.09 -9.94
CA ASP A 345 -15.62 -42.59 -8.77
C ASP A 345 -16.59 -42.08 -7.69
N ALA A 346 -17.87 -41.91 -8.03
CA ALA A 346 -18.91 -41.46 -7.10
C ALA A 346 -19.37 -42.55 -6.11
N THR A 347 -19.78 -42.11 -4.93
CA THR A 347 -20.48 -42.89 -3.92
C THR A 347 -21.97 -42.53 -3.86
N VAL A 348 -22.71 -43.15 -2.96
CA VAL A 348 -24.12 -42.78 -2.71
C VAL A 348 -24.21 -41.50 -1.85
N GLY A 349 -23.13 -41.17 -1.16
CA GLY A 349 -23.03 -40.08 -0.20
C GLY A 349 -22.76 -38.74 -0.86
N TYR A 350 -22.03 -37.87 -0.14
CA TYR A 350 -21.43 -36.67 -0.72
C TYR A 350 -20.03 -37.01 -1.23
N ASP A 351 -19.77 -36.66 -2.48
CA ASP A 351 -18.48 -36.79 -3.15
C ASP A 351 -17.89 -35.41 -3.44
N GLU A 352 -16.76 -35.12 -2.82
CA GLU A 352 -16.02 -33.87 -3.04
C GLU A 352 -15.58 -33.74 -4.50
N GLY A 353 -15.71 -32.54 -5.08
CA GLY A 353 -15.41 -32.28 -6.49
C GLY A 353 -16.49 -32.72 -7.49
N LEU A 354 -17.47 -33.54 -7.07
CA LEU A 354 -18.62 -33.94 -7.89
C LEU A 354 -19.91 -33.27 -7.41
N ASP A 355 -20.17 -33.31 -6.11
CA ASP A 355 -21.44 -32.87 -5.52
C ASP A 355 -21.40 -31.43 -5.03
N VAL A 356 -22.58 -30.81 -5.00
CA VAL A 356 -22.79 -29.48 -4.42
C VAL A 356 -24.01 -29.54 -3.51
N TYR A 357 -23.82 -29.31 -2.21
CA TYR A 357 -24.91 -29.25 -1.25
C TYR A 357 -25.88 -28.10 -1.56
N ALA A 358 -27.18 -28.37 -1.42
CA ALA A 358 -28.19 -27.32 -1.36
C ALA A 358 -28.43 -26.92 0.10
N PRO A 359 -28.60 -25.62 0.40
CA PRO A 359 -28.94 -25.19 1.75
C PRO A 359 -30.32 -25.71 2.19
N PRO A 360 -30.64 -25.63 3.49
CA PRO A 360 -32.00 -25.88 3.97
C PRO A 360 -33.01 -24.98 3.24
N PRO A 361 -34.21 -25.49 2.92
CA PRO A 361 -35.21 -24.71 2.21
C PRO A 361 -35.61 -23.48 3.04
N PRO A 362 -35.82 -22.31 2.41
CA PRO A 362 -36.32 -21.11 3.07
C PRO A 362 -37.72 -21.35 3.67
N PRO A 363 -38.18 -20.56 4.67
CA PRO A 363 -39.51 -20.75 5.24
C PRO A 363 -40.63 -20.58 4.20
N PRO A 364 -41.60 -21.51 4.12
CA PRO A 364 -42.75 -21.36 3.22
C PRO A 364 -43.65 -20.16 3.56
N PRO A 365 -44.30 -19.51 2.57
CA PRO A 365 -44.25 -19.81 1.14
C PRO A 365 -43.10 -19.06 0.45
N SER A 366 -42.10 -19.78 -0.04
CA SER A 366 -40.98 -19.25 -0.83
C SER A 366 -40.54 -20.31 -1.83
N TRP A 367 -40.16 -19.86 -3.03
CA TRP A 367 -39.75 -20.74 -4.11
C TRP A 367 -38.41 -21.39 -3.77
N ASP A 368 -38.34 -22.71 -3.87
CA ASP A 368 -37.12 -23.49 -3.66
C ASP A 368 -37.17 -24.79 -4.48
N ALA A 369 -36.03 -25.20 -5.04
CA ALA A 369 -35.88 -26.49 -5.68
C ALA A 369 -34.50 -27.07 -5.39
N ALA A 370 -34.44 -28.36 -5.06
CA ALA A 370 -33.18 -29.07 -4.83
C ALA A 370 -33.34 -30.55 -5.20
N LEU A 371 -32.22 -31.21 -5.50
CA LEU A 371 -32.16 -32.66 -5.55
C LEU A 371 -32.21 -33.21 -4.12
N PHE A 372 -32.95 -34.30 -3.91
CA PHE A 372 -33.07 -34.95 -2.61
C PHE A 372 -32.55 -36.39 -2.68
N ASN A 373 -31.52 -36.65 -1.91
CA ASN A 373 -30.93 -37.96 -1.79
C ASN A 373 -31.67 -38.77 -0.72
N MET A 374 -32.56 -39.66 -1.16
CA MET A 374 -33.38 -40.47 -0.25
C MET A 374 -32.59 -41.46 0.61
N GLU A 375 -31.36 -41.82 0.22
CA GLU A 375 -30.56 -42.80 0.94
C GLU A 375 -29.85 -42.21 2.17
N ILE A 376 -29.34 -40.98 2.03
CA ILE A 376 -28.67 -40.25 3.13
C ILE A 376 -29.54 -39.13 3.75
N SER A 377 -30.70 -38.85 3.15
CA SER A 377 -31.64 -37.80 3.59
C SER A 377 -31.06 -36.38 3.55
N ASP A 378 -30.30 -36.05 2.51
CA ASP A 378 -29.68 -34.73 2.28
C ASP A 378 -30.11 -34.10 0.95
N ARG A 379 -29.83 -32.79 0.79
CA ARG A 379 -30.22 -31.97 -0.38
C ARG A 379 -29.01 -31.46 -1.14
N PHE A 380 -29.13 -31.40 -2.47
CA PHE A 380 -28.03 -31.06 -3.38
C PHE A 380 -28.50 -30.15 -4.53
N PHE A 381 -27.62 -29.27 -5.01
CA PHE A 381 -27.72 -28.65 -6.33
C PHE A 381 -27.00 -29.48 -7.40
N ALA A 382 -25.98 -30.26 -7.03
CA ALA A 382 -25.37 -31.28 -7.88
C ALA A 382 -25.24 -32.60 -7.11
N ASP A 383 -25.76 -33.70 -7.67
CA ASP A 383 -25.78 -35.04 -7.06
C ASP A 383 -25.35 -36.10 -8.08
N TYR A 384 -24.10 -36.54 -7.97
CA TYR A 384 -23.51 -37.63 -8.73
C TYR A 384 -23.65 -38.94 -7.97
N ARG A 385 -23.95 -40.01 -8.72
CA ARG A 385 -24.13 -41.35 -8.17
C ARG A 385 -23.15 -42.34 -8.78
N PRO A 386 -22.92 -43.51 -8.16
CA PRO A 386 -22.07 -44.52 -8.75
C PRO A 386 -22.61 -44.92 -10.13
N THR A 387 -21.72 -45.33 -11.04
CA THR A 387 -22.08 -45.83 -12.37
C THR A 387 -23.31 -46.74 -12.32
N THR A 388 -24.31 -46.42 -13.14
CA THR A 388 -25.58 -47.16 -13.16
C THR A 388 -25.30 -48.64 -13.49
N PRO A 389 -25.71 -49.61 -12.64
CA PRO A 389 -25.47 -51.02 -12.90
C PRO A 389 -26.17 -51.51 -14.19
N GLU A 390 -25.55 -52.43 -14.94
CA GLU A 390 -26.13 -53.00 -16.18
C GLU A 390 -27.56 -53.55 -15.99
N ALA A 391 -27.86 -54.05 -14.79
CA ALA A 391 -29.18 -54.55 -14.39
C ALA A 391 -29.73 -53.74 -13.21
N GLY A 392 -29.90 -52.43 -13.39
CA GLY A 392 -30.42 -51.54 -12.36
C GLY A 392 -30.96 -50.22 -12.92
N THR A 393 -31.34 -49.33 -12.01
CA THR A 393 -31.75 -47.96 -12.29
C THR A 393 -31.19 -47.06 -11.21
N THR A 394 -30.68 -45.90 -11.61
CA THR A 394 -30.31 -44.82 -10.69
C THR A 394 -31.45 -43.81 -10.66
N VAL A 395 -31.81 -43.32 -9.47
CA VAL A 395 -32.99 -42.47 -9.26
C VAL A 395 -32.58 -41.24 -8.46
N TRP A 396 -32.93 -40.07 -8.98
CA TRP A 396 -32.87 -38.80 -8.27
C TRP A 396 -34.28 -38.35 -7.95
N ALA A 397 -34.49 -37.83 -6.74
CA ALA A 397 -35.72 -37.13 -6.39
C ALA A 397 -35.47 -35.62 -6.52
N ILE A 398 -36.47 -34.88 -6.97
CA ILE A 398 -36.45 -33.41 -6.97
C ILE A 398 -37.47 -32.96 -5.93
N ASP A 399 -37.01 -32.17 -4.97
CA ASP A 399 -37.81 -31.57 -3.91
C ASP A 399 -38.14 -30.13 -4.27
N PHE A 400 -39.42 -29.75 -4.18
CA PHE A 400 -39.93 -28.43 -4.54
C PHE A 400 -40.66 -27.78 -3.37
N GLN A 401 -40.47 -26.47 -3.21
CA GLN A 401 -41.27 -25.64 -2.34
C GLN A 401 -41.99 -24.55 -3.14
N ALA A 402 -43.31 -24.48 -2.97
CA ALA A 402 -44.13 -23.48 -3.65
C ALA A 402 -43.91 -22.08 -3.05
N GLU A 403 -43.79 -21.08 -3.92
CA GLU A 403 -44.07 -19.70 -3.53
C GLU A 403 -45.57 -19.37 -3.59
N GLN A 404 -45.94 -18.25 -2.97
CA GLN A 404 -47.34 -17.85 -2.88
C GLN A 404 -47.90 -17.48 -4.27
N GLY A 405 -48.82 -18.31 -4.77
CA GLY A 405 -49.54 -18.05 -6.01
C GLY A 405 -48.98 -18.78 -7.22
N SER A 406 -47.97 -19.64 -7.04
CA SER A 406 -47.52 -20.55 -8.10
C SER A 406 -48.51 -21.71 -8.27
N ASP A 407 -48.87 -22.00 -9.52
CA ASP A 407 -49.76 -23.10 -9.90
C ASP A 407 -49.04 -24.18 -10.72
N GLU A 408 -47.84 -23.90 -11.26
CA GLU A 408 -47.08 -24.81 -12.12
C GLU A 408 -45.56 -24.66 -11.93
N TYR A 409 -44.85 -25.79 -11.98
CA TYR A 409 -43.39 -25.83 -12.01
C TYR A 409 -42.92 -26.32 -13.37
N THR A 410 -41.92 -25.64 -13.93
CA THR A 410 -41.32 -25.98 -15.22
C THR A 410 -39.92 -26.54 -15.01
N LEU A 411 -39.67 -27.72 -15.56
CA LEU A 411 -38.34 -28.32 -15.67
C LEU A 411 -37.89 -28.30 -17.11
N THR A 412 -36.68 -27.79 -17.36
CA THR A 412 -36.06 -27.72 -18.68
C THR A 412 -34.68 -28.36 -18.65
N TRP A 413 -34.33 -29.12 -19.68
CA TRP A 413 -32.99 -29.72 -19.83
C TRP A 413 -32.65 -29.85 -21.33
N ASP A 414 -31.36 -30.01 -21.65
CA ASP A 414 -30.94 -30.36 -23.01
C ASP A 414 -31.05 -31.88 -23.23
N PRO A 415 -31.87 -32.36 -24.18
CA PRO A 415 -31.94 -33.80 -24.47
C PRO A 415 -30.62 -34.38 -24.98
N ASN A 416 -29.71 -33.56 -25.50
CA ASN A 416 -28.41 -34.01 -26.01
C ASN A 416 -27.34 -34.14 -24.91
N SER A 417 -27.56 -33.57 -23.72
CA SER A 417 -26.69 -33.81 -22.56
C SER A 417 -27.02 -35.13 -21.85
N LEU A 418 -28.18 -35.72 -22.14
CA LEU A 418 -28.51 -37.07 -21.69
C LEU A 418 -27.62 -38.08 -22.43
N GLY A 419 -26.84 -38.86 -21.67
CA GLY A 419 -25.97 -39.89 -22.22
C GLY A 419 -26.73 -41.08 -22.83
N ASP A 420 -26.02 -42.17 -23.08
CA ASP A 420 -26.64 -43.40 -23.57
C ASP A 420 -27.54 -44.04 -22.49
N GLY A 421 -28.83 -44.22 -22.79
CA GLY A 421 -29.75 -44.86 -21.83
C GLY A 421 -31.21 -44.54 -22.08
N ASN A 422 -32.06 -44.98 -21.14
CA ASN A 422 -33.47 -44.61 -21.09
C ASN A 422 -33.71 -43.72 -19.86
N PHE A 423 -34.10 -42.48 -20.09
CA PHE A 423 -34.44 -41.53 -19.03
C PHE A 423 -35.96 -41.42 -18.93
N THR A 424 -36.49 -41.46 -17.71
CA THR A 424 -37.93 -41.35 -17.45
C THR A 424 -38.14 -40.39 -16.31
N LEU A 425 -38.93 -39.33 -16.55
CA LEU A 425 -39.45 -38.46 -15.50
C LEU A 425 -40.80 -39.00 -15.06
N THR A 426 -40.97 -39.22 -13.76
CA THR A 426 -42.24 -39.69 -13.17
C THR A 426 -42.69 -38.75 -12.08
N ASP A 427 -43.93 -38.29 -12.17
CA ASP A 427 -44.65 -37.64 -11.08
C ASP A 427 -45.39 -38.74 -10.26
N PRO A 428 -45.16 -38.87 -8.95
CA PRO A 428 -45.71 -39.95 -8.12
C PRO A 428 -47.24 -40.00 -7.97
#